data_AF-A0A6M4HA29-F1
#
_entry.id   AF-A0A6M4HA29-F1
#
_cell.length_a   1.000
_cell.length_b   1.000
_cell.length_c   1.000
_cell.angle_alpha   90.00
_cell.angle_beta   90.00
_cell.angle_gamma   90.00
#
_symmetry.space_group_name_H-M   'P 1'
#
loop_
_entity.id
_entity.type
_entity.pdbx_description
1 polymer ?
#
loop_
_entity_poly.entity_id
_entity_poly.type
_entity_poly.pdbx_seq_one_letter_code
_entity_poly.pdbx_strand_id
1 'polypeptide(L)'
;MIRGLWLLVVVFVAVAAEPTSITPFSSSPPGTVFPTAWQPLLIPNLKPPEFTLVADEGRTVMRVRSVAAAGSFGHRLAVEPTERPILAWRWKVDRVLEKADLLSKEGDDYAARVYVTFDVPESDLTITQRARMAIAKLVYGAELPTAAICYVWDNRNPVGTSVWNPYTDRVRLIVLKSGPAQAGQWAAESRDVEADFRAAFGDSWKKPTPRISGVAVSADTDQTGESVTAWFGDLRLEARR
;
A
#
# COMPACT_ATOMS: atom_id res chain seq x y z
N MET A 1 8.46 -43.69 -48.26
CA MET A 1 7.97 -42.36 -47.80
C MET A 1 7.74 -42.44 -46.29
N ILE A 2 8.66 -41.88 -45.49
CA ILE A 2 8.58 -41.88 -44.03
C ILE A 2 7.70 -40.69 -43.62
N ARG A 3 6.55 -40.96 -43.00
CA ARG A 3 5.66 -39.93 -42.45
C ARG A 3 6.30 -39.42 -41.14
N GLY A 4 6.85 -38.20 -41.18
CA GLY A 4 7.38 -37.52 -40.01
C GLY A 4 6.25 -37.15 -39.04
N LEU A 5 6.34 -37.66 -37.82
CA LEU A 5 5.48 -37.31 -36.70
C LEU A 5 5.99 -36.01 -36.09
N TRP A 6 5.25 -34.91 -36.25
CA TRP A 6 5.52 -33.66 -35.55
C TRP A 6 4.98 -33.77 -34.12
N LEU A 7 5.87 -33.89 -33.14
CA LEU A 7 5.52 -33.78 -31.73
C LEU A 7 5.28 -32.30 -31.40
N LEU A 8 4.03 -31.96 -31.13
CA LEU A 8 3.63 -30.64 -30.65
C LEU A 8 3.98 -30.57 -29.16
N VAL A 9 5.08 -29.89 -28.82
CA VAL A 9 5.42 -29.61 -27.42
C VAL A 9 4.52 -28.47 -26.95
N VAL A 10 3.50 -28.81 -26.17
CA VAL A 10 2.70 -27.82 -25.43
C VAL A 10 3.46 -27.42 -24.19
N VAL A 11 4.06 -26.23 -24.20
CA VAL A 11 4.64 -25.62 -22.99
C VAL A 11 3.49 -25.07 -22.16
N PHE A 12 3.17 -25.73 -21.05
CA PHE A 12 2.34 -25.13 -20.01
C PHE A 12 3.17 -24.10 -19.26
N VAL A 13 2.89 -22.82 -19.49
CA VAL A 13 3.34 -21.76 -18.59
C VAL A 13 2.52 -21.89 -17.32
N ALA A 14 3.13 -22.42 -16.26
CA ALA A 14 2.51 -22.44 -14.95
C ALA A 14 2.34 -20.98 -14.49
N VAL A 15 1.10 -20.52 -14.37
CA VAL A 15 0.79 -19.27 -13.66
C VAL A 15 1.09 -19.52 -12.19
N ALA A 16 2.15 -18.90 -11.66
CA ALA A 16 2.48 -19.01 -10.25
C ALA A 16 1.29 -18.48 -9.42
N ALA A 17 0.82 -19.27 -8.47
CA ALA A 17 -0.23 -18.85 -7.55
C ALA A 17 0.25 -17.63 -6.75
N GLU A 18 -0.61 -16.63 -6.59
CA GLU A 18 -0.28 -15.46 -5.77
C GLU A 18 -0.08 -15.87 -4.30
N PRO A 19 0.88 -15.24 -3.59
CA PRO A 19 1.16 -15.61 -2.21
C PRO A 19 -0.04 -15.27 -1.31
N THR A 20 -0.27 -16.13 -0.31
CA THR A 20 -1.35 -15.97 0.69
C THR A 20 -0.83 -15.39 2.02
N SER A 21 0.40 -14.88 2.02
CA SER A 21 1.03 -14.22 3.17
C SER A 21 2.01 -13.14 2.70
N ILE A 22 2.25 -12.16 3.55
CA ILE A 22 3.20 -11.08 3.26
C ILE A 22 4.61 -11.58 3.58
N THR A 23 5.52 -11.50 2.61
CA THR A 23 6.93 -11.86 2.82
C THR A 23 7.57 -10.84 3.77
N PRO A 24 8.18 -11.24 4.90
CA PRO A 24 8.81 -10.31 5.83
C PRO A 24 9.96 -9.53 5.17
N PHE A 25 10.15 -8.25 5.51
CA PHE A 25 11.37 -7.54 5.13
C PHE A 25 12.59 -8.21 5.76
N SER A 26 12.40 -8.75 6.96
CA SER A 26 13.42 -9.47 7.73
C SER A 26 13.88 -10.80 7.15
N SER A 27 13.27 -11.29 6.06
CA SER A 27 13.79 -12.46 5.34
C SER A 27 15.04 -12.15 4.51
N SER A 28 15.42 -10.87 4.40
CA SER A 28 16.64 -10.41 3.74
C SER A 28 17.55 -9.67 4.74
N PRO A 29 18.88 -9.78 4.64
CA PRO A 29 19.80 -9.01 5.48
C PRO A 29 19.75 -7.50 5.20
N PRO A 30 20.17 -6.65 6.14
CA PRO A 30 20.36 -5.22 5.88
C PRO A 30 21.37 -4.97 4.75
N GLY A 31 21.13 -3.94 3.94
CA GLY A 31 22.00 -3.55 2.82
C GLY A 31 21.89 -4.42 1.56
N THR A 32 21.04 -5.45 1.56
CA THR A 32 20.79 -6.28 0.37
C THR A 32 19.56 -5.81 -0.40
N VAL A 33 19.31 -6.44 -1.54
CA VAL A 33 18.05 -6.29 -2.27
C VAL A 33 16.86 -6.80 -1.44
N PHE A 34 15.68 -6.26 -1.73
CA PHE A 34 14.42 -6.70 -1.13
C PHE A 34 14.06 -8.14 -1.54
N PRO A 35 13.24 -8.85 -0.74
CA PRO A 35 12.64 -10.10 -1.18
C PRO A 35 11.86 -9.90 -2.49
N THR A 36 11.93 -10.86 -3.41
CA THR A 36 11.41 -10.73 -4.80
C THR A 36 9.91 -10.42 -4.91
N ALA A 37 9.14 -10.75 -3.87
CA ALA A 37 7.72 -10.45 -3.80
C ALA A 37 7.40 -8.96 -3.54
N TRP A 38 8.39 -8.18 -3.09
CA TRP A 38 8.29 -6.74 -2.89
C TRP A 38 8.87 -6.00 -4.10
N GLN A 39 8.09 -5.08 -4.69
CA GLN A 39 8.46 -4.36 -5.90
C GLN A 39 8.17 -2.86 -5.78
N PRO A 40 9.00 -2.00 -6.39
CA PRO A 40 8.72 -0.57 -6.44
C PRO A 40 7.49 -0.29 -7.32
N LEU A 41 6.58 0.53 -6.81
CA LEU A 41 5.43 1.08 -7.50
C LEU A 41 5.71 2.58 -7.72
N LEU A 42 6.26 2.90 -8.88
CA LEU A 42 6.75 4.24 -9.21
C LEU A 42 5.71 5.03 -10.00
N ILE A 43 5.64 6.33 -9.74
CA ILE A 43 4.74 7.24 -10.44
C ILE A 43 5.51 7.87 -11.62
N PRO A 44 5.01 7.76 -12.87
CA PRO A 44 5.67 8.37 -14.02
C PRO A 44 5.92 9.88 -13.82
N ASN A 45 7.09 10.34 -14.22
CA ASN A 45 7.52 11.74 -14.13
C ASN A 45 7.73 12.30 -12.71
N LEU A 46 7.58 11.50 -11.66
CA LEU A 46 7.94 11.89 -10.30
C LEU A 46 9.26 11.25 -9.88
N LYS A 47 10.00 11.95 -9.02
CA LYS A 47 11.21 11.42 -8.40
C LYS A 47 10.82 10.31 -7.41
N PRO A 48 11.42 9.12 -7.48
CA PRO A 48 11.11 8.05 -6.54
C PRO A 48 11.80 8.29 -5.17
N PRO A 49 11.17 7.88 -4.06
CA PRO A 49 11.84 7.76 -2.77
C PRO A 49 12.95 6.71 -2.80
N GLU A 50 13.90 6.83 -1.89
CA GLU A 50 14.95 5.83 -1.70
C GLU A 50 14.46 4.74 -0.73
N PHE A 51 14.32 3.51 -1.24
CA PHE A 51 13.95 2.32 -0.46
C PHE A 51 15.20 1.49 -0.17
N THR A 52 15.46 1.20 1.11
CA THR A 52 16.63 0.40 1.53
C THR A 52 16.28 -0.53 2.69
N LEU A 53 16.92 -1.70 2.78
CA LEU A 53 16.88 -2.53 3.98
C LEU A 53 18.00 -2.10 4.94
N VAL A 54 17.66 -1.82 6.19
CA VAL A 54 18.62 -1.37 7.22
C VAL A 54 18.43 -2.16 8.51
N ALA A 55 19.48 -2.19 9.35
CA ALA A 55 19.38 -2.70 10.71
C ALA A 55 18.83 -1.60 11.63
N ASP A 56 17.80 -1.91 12.40
CA ASP A 56 17.25 -1.02 13.43
C ASP A 56 16.74 -1.89 14.59
N GLU A 57 17.18 -1.60 15.82
CA GLU A 57 16.88 -2.41 17.03
C GLU A 57 17.18 -3.93 16.85
N GLY A 58 18.27 -4.26 16.15
CA GLY A 58 18.67 -5.65 15.91
C GLY A 58 17.77 -6.42 14.94
N ARG A 59 16.90 -5.74 14.19
CA ARG A 59 16.05 -6.33 13.15
C ARG A 59 16.29 -5.66 11.80
N THR A 60 16.15 -6.41 10.71
CA THR A 60 16.05 -5.77 9.38
C THR A 60 14.69 -5.10 9.23
N VAL A 61 14.69 -3.85 8.78
CA VAL A 61 13.49 -3.05 8.48
C VAL A 61 13.65 -2.36 7.13
N MET A 62 12.54 -1.99 6.50
CA MET A 62 12.58 -1.10 5.34
C MET A 62 12.72 0.34 5.82
N ARG A 63 13.69 1.07 5.28
CA ARG A 63 13.81 2.53 5.36
C ARG A 63 13.35 3.14 4.04
N VAL A 64 12.49 4.14 4.14
CA VAL A 64 12.03 4.98 3.03
C VAL A 64 12.50 6.40 3.30
N ARG A 65 13.41 6.92 2.46
CA ARG A 65 13.84 8.31 2.52
C ARG A 65 13.23 9.08 1.36
N SER A 66 12.40 10.07 1.67
CA SER A 66 11.71 10.89 0.68
C SER A 66 12.15 12.35 0.77
N VAL A 67 12.40 12.97 -0.39
CA VAL A 67 12.83 14.37 -0.54
C VAL A 67 12.30 14.88 -1.87
N ALA A 68 11.23 15.69 -1.83
CA ALA A 68 10.44 16.06 -3.00
C ALA A 68 10.17 14.84 -3.92
N ALA A 69 9.66 13.76 -3.34
CA ALA A 69 9.57 12.45 -4.01
C ALA A 69 8.28 11.72 -3.66
N ALA A 70 7.84 10.86 -4.59
CA ALA A 70 6.58 10.13 -4.50
C ALA A 70 6.75 8.70 -5.02
N GLY A 71 6.20 7.73 -4.30
CA GLY A 71 6.24 6.35 -4.74
C GLY A 71 6.06 5.38 -3.59
N SER A 72 5.70 4.15 -3.94
CA SER A 72 5.46 3.10 -2.95
C SER A 72 6.30 1.86 -3.23
N PHE A 73 6.39 0.99 -2.24
CA PHE A 73 6.93 -0.36 -2.39
C PHE A 73 5.84 -1.36 -2.02
N GLY A 74 5.41 -2.16 -2.99
CA GLY A 74 4.23 -3.01 -2.90
C GLY A 74 4.55 -4.50 -2.86
N HIS A 75 3.65 -5.26 -2.27
CA HIS A 75 3.64 -6.72 -2.22
C HIS A 75 2.25 -7.18 -2.68
N ARG A 76 2.19 -7.94 -3.77
CA ARG A 76 0.93 -8.54 -4.25
C ARG A 76 0.63 -9.81 -3.49
N LEU A 77 -0.63 -10.01 -3.14
CA LEU A 77 -1.09 -11.20 -2.45
C LEU A 77 -2.57 -11.44 -2.75
N ALA A 78 -3.05 -12.66 -2.46
CA ALA A 78 -4.45 -12.99 -2.65
C ALA A 78 -5.01 -13.67 -1.41
N VAL A 79 -5.54 -12.87 -0.48
CA VAL A 79 -6.02 -13.33 0.84
C VAL A 79 -7.49 -13.02 1.03
N GLU A 80 -8.27 -14.01 1.46
CA GLU A 80 -9.65 -13.78 1.90
C GLU A 80 -9.65 -13.03 3.24
N PRO A 81 -10.28 -11.84 3.32
CA PRO A 81 -10.31 -11.07 4.57
C PRO A 81 -10.98 -11.84 5.71
N THR A 82 -11.90 -12.75 5.40
CA THR A 82 -12.59 -13.59 6.39
C THR A 82 -11.67 -14.58 7.09
N GLU A 83 -10.54 -14.95 6.49
CA GLU A 83 -9.56 -15.87 7.09
C GLU A 83 -8.52 -15.13 7.94
N ARG A 84 -8.01 -14.00 7.43
CA ARG A 84 -6.93 -13.23 8.07
C ARG A 84 -7.18 -11.72 7.98
N PRO A 85 -8.16 -11.17 8.73
CA PRO A 85 -8.53 -9.77 8.62
C PRO A 85 -7.56 -8.82 9.33
N ILE A 86 -6.67 -9.32 10.20
CA ILE A 86 -5.86 -8.47 11.04
C ILE A 86 -4.53 -8.16 10.36
N LEU A 87 -4.34 -6.93 9.90
CA LEU A 87 -3.03 -6.43 9.47
C LEU A 87 -2.28 -5.88 10.68
N ALA A 88 -1.11 -6.44 10.96
CA ALA A 88 -0.22 -6.01 12.03
C ALA A 88 1.14 -5.58 11.48
N TRP A 89 1.66 -4.44 11.97
CA TRP A 89 2.96 -3.91 11.59
C TRP A 89 3.51 -2.96 12.66
N ARG A 90 4.71 -2.45 12.43
CA ARG A 90 5.23 -1.29 13.15
C ARG A 90 5.84 -0.29 12.18
N TRP A 91 5.77 0.98 12.52
CA TRP A 91 6.36 2.07 11.76
C TRP A 91 7.00 3.11 12.67
N LYS A 92 7.89 3.92 12.11
CA LYS A 92 8.59 5.03 12.76
C LYS A 92 8.80 6.11 11.72
N VAL A 93 8.71 7.38 12.12
CA VAL A 93 9.05 8.53 11.27
C VAL A 93 10.05 9.41 12.02
N ASP A 94 10.97 10.08 11.33
CA ASP A 94 11.91 11.00 11.98
C ASP A 94 11.25 12.34 12.32
N ARG A 95 10.26 12.73 11.53
CA ARG A 95 9.46 13.96 11.69
C ARG A 95 8.09 13.81 11.03
N VAL A 96 7.23 14.78 11.27
CA VAL A 96 6.03 15.01 10.45
C VAL A 96 6.32 16.05 9.37
N LEU A 97 5.46 16.12 8.36
CA LEU A 97 5.50 17.14 7.31
C LEU A 97 4.68 18.34 7.76
N GLU A 98 5.27 19.52 7.83
CA GLU A 98 4.64 20.70 8.43
C GLU A 98 3.53 21.27 7.55
N LYS A 99 3.67 21.18 6.22
CA LYS A 99 2.76 21.75 5.24
C LYS A 99 1.69 20.76 4.75
N ALA A 100 1.82 19.48 5.09
CA ALA A 100 0.84 18.47 4.71
C ALA A 100 -0.57 18.84 5.22
N ASP A 101 -1.56 18.57 4.39
CA ASP A 101 -2.98 18.79 4.65
C ASP A 101 -3.78 17.66 4.00
N LEU A 102 -4.22 16.73 4.86
CA LEU A 102 -5.05 15.57 4.56
C LEU A 102 -6.28 15.87 3.68
N LEU A 103 -6.80 17.10 3.73
CA LEU A 103 -8.03 17.49 3.04
C LEU A 103 -7.78 18.20 1.70
N SER A 104 -6.53 18.45 1.33
CA SER A 104 -6.17 19.21 0.12
C SER A 104 -5.27 18.39 -0.81
N LYS A 105 -5.42 18.59 -2.11
CA LYS A 105 -4.55 17.96 -3.12
C LYS A 105 -3.10 18.42 -2.98
N GLU A 106 -2.90 19.71 -2.78
CA GLU A 106 -1.59 20.36 -2.65
C GLU A 106 -0.85 19.98 -1.35
N GLY A 107 -1.54 19.33 -0.42
CA GLY A 107 -0.98 18.85 0.85
C GLY A 107 -1.10 17.35 1.06
N ASP A 108 -1.43 16.55 0.02
CA ASP A 108 -1.62 15.09 0.10
C ASP A 108 -0.29 14.30 0.23
N ASP A 109 0.58 14.80 1.10
CA ASP A 109 1.86 14.21 1.51
C ASP A 109 1.76 13.66 2.93
N TYR A 110 2.50 12.59 3.22
CA TYR A 110 2.41 11.91 4.51
C TYR A 110 3.76 11.42 4.97
N ALA A 111 4.00 11.54 6.28
CA ALA A 111 5.25 11.08 6.89
C ALA A 111 5.46 9.56 6.74
N ALA A 112 4.36 8.80 6.77
CA ALA A 112 4.33 7.37 6.48
C ALA A 112 2.93 6.92 6.05
N ARG A 113 2.85 5.94 5.15
CA ARG A 113 1.62 5.31 4.70
C ARG A 113 1.73 3.80 4.64
N VAL A 114 0.63 3.12 4.95
CA VAL A 114 0.43 1.69 4.67
C VAL A 114 -0.88 1.52 3.91
N TYR A 115 -0.81 0.96 2.71
CA TYR A 115 -1.95 0.64 1.88
C TYR A 115 -2.36 -0.81 2.01
N VAL A 116 -3.67 -1.04 1.91
CA VAL A 116 -4.29 -2.35 1.68
C VAL A 116 -5.21 -2.21 0.48
N THR A 117 -4.95 -2.96 -0.58
CA THR A 117 -5.75 -2.93 -1.80
C THR A 117 -6.69 -4.13 -1.86
N PHE A 118 -7.85 -3.94 -2.50
CA PHE A 118 -8.90 -4.96 -2.60
C PHE A 118 -9.21 -5.25 -4.06
N ASP A 119 -9.43 -6.52 -4.39
CA ASP A 119 -9.79 -6.99 -5.73
C ASP A 119 -11.29 -6.73 -6.01
N VAL A 120 -11.64 -5.45 -6.22
CA VAL A 120 -12.99 -5.07 -6.67
C VAL A 120 -13.01 -5.12 -8.21
N PRO A 121 -13.82 -6.01 -8.83
CA PRO A 121 -13.90 -6.07 -10.29
C PRO A 121 -14.38 -4.76 -10.92
N GLU A 122 -13.79 -4.35 -12.04
CA GLU A 122 -14.20 -3.13 -12.73
C GLU A 122 -15.67 -3.16 -13.22
N SER A 123 -16.20 -4.36 -13.45
CA SER A 123 -17.60 -4.61 -13.81
C SER A 123 -18.57 -4.19 -12.70
N ASP A 124 -18.15 -4.25 -11.45
CA ASP A 124 -18.93 -3.84 -10.28
C ASP A 124 -18.88 -2.33 -10.00
N LEU A 125 -18.09 -1.58 -10.77
CA LEU A 125 -18.08 -0.12 -10.70
C LEU A 125 -19.26 0.49 -11.45
N THR A 126 -19.74 1.65 -10.99
CA THR A 126 -20.73 2.42 -11.73
C THR A 126 -20.15 2.93 -13.06
N ILE A 127 -21.00 3.29 -14.02
CA ILE A 127 -20.54 3.81 -15.33
C ILE A 127 -19.69 5.08 -15.14
N THR A 128 -20.12 5.99 -14.26
CA THR A 128 -19.37 7.21 -13.91
C THR A 128 -18.00 6.88 -13.33
N GLN A 129 -17.94 5.86 -12.48
CA GLN A 129 -16.70 5.39 -11.86
C GLN A 129 -15.74 4.77 -12.89
N ARG A 130 -16.25 3.95 -13.82
CA ARG A 130 -15.43 3.39 -14.91
C ARG A 130 -14.86 4.49 -15.80
N ALA A 131 -15.68 5.48 -16.17
CA ALA A 131 -15.23 6.61 -16.99
C ALA A 131 -14.12 7.43 -16.30
N ARG A 132 -14.27 7.74 -15.00
CA ARG A 132 -13.22 8.41 -14.21
C ARG A 132 -11.93 7.59 -14.14
N MET A 133 -12.06 6.27 -13.98
CA MET A 133 -10.90 5.37 -13.90
C MET A 133 -10.15 5.27 -15.22
N ALA A 134 -10.84 5.23 -16.35
CA ALA A 134 -10.19 5.27 -17.66
C ALA A 134 -9.36 6.55 -17.83
N ILE A 135 -9.88 7.70 -17.40
CA ILE A 135 -9.15 8.98 -17.41
C ILE A 135 -7.96 8.95 -16.44
N ALA A 136 -8.16 8.45 -15.22
CA ALA A 136 -7.10 8.35 -14.24
C ALA A 136 -5.96 7.42 -14.71
N LYS A 137 -6.27 6.31 -15.38
CA LYS A 137 -5.26 5.41 -15.96
C LYS A 137 -4.44 6.07 -17.07
N LEU A 138 -5.05 6.95 -17.86
CA LEU A 138 -4.33 7.72 -18.88
C LEU A 138 -3.34 8.73 -18.29
N VAL A 139 -3.64 9.27 -17.10
CA VAL A 139 -2.80 10.28 -16.43
C VAL A 139 -1.78 9.65 -15.49
N TYR A 140 -2.16 8.61 -14.75
CA TYR A 140 -1.40 8.03 -13.63
C TYR A 140 -0.92 6.58 -13.88
N GLY A 141 -1.32 5.93 -14.97
CA GLY A 141 -0.90 4.56 -15.34
C GLY A 141 -1.94 3.45 -15.04
N ALA A 142 -1.69 2.25 -15.55
CA ALA A 142 -2.70 1.18 -15.66
C ALA A 142 -3.07 0.44 -14.36
N GLU A 143 -2.26 0.56 -13.30
CA GLU A 143 -2.43 -0.20 -12.03
C GLU A 143 -2.96 0.67 -10.89
N LEU A 144 -4.14 1.26 -11.09
CA LEU A 144 -4.85 1.97 -10.02
C LEU A 144 -5.73 0.98 -9.25
N PRO A 145 -5.65 0.95 -7.91
CA PRO A 145 -6.53 0.10 -7.13
C PRO A 145 -7.99 0.57 -7.27
N THR A 146 -8.90 -0.39 -7.43
CA THR A 146 -10.34 -0.14 -7.55
C THR A 146 -11.00 0.14 -6.19
N ALA A 147 -10.38 -0.32 -5.09
CA ALA A 147 -10.65 0.08 -3.72
C ALA A 147 -9.40 -0.14 -2.83
N ALA A 148 -9.12 0.80 -1.93
CA ALA A 148 -8.03 0.69 -0.97
C ALA A 148 -8.34 1.40 0.36
N ILE A 149 -7.75 0.88 1.43
CA ILE A 149 -7.57 1.59 2.70
C ILE A 149 -6.12 2.06 2.77
N CYS A 150 -5.90 3.29 3.22
CA CYS A 150 -4.59 3.85 3.45
C CYS A 150 -4.49 4.37 4.89
N TYR A 151 -3.64 3.75 5.68
CA TYR A 151 -3.32 4.18 7.03
C TYR A 151 -2.20 5.21 6.98
N VAL A 152 -2.40 6.36 7.63
CA VAL A 152 -1.46 7.49 7.55
C VAL A 152 -0.93 7.89 8.92
N TRP A 153 0.32 8.36 8.92
CA TRP A 153 0.87 9.20 9.99
C TRP A 153 0.74 10.67 9.58
N ASP A 154 -0.25 11.34 10.15
CA ASP A 154 -0.61 12.72 9.84
C ASP A 154 0.14 13.73 10.72
N ASN A 155 0.04 15.03 10.41
CA ASN A 155 0.69 16.09 11.18
C ASN A 155 -0.23 16.78 12.21
N ARG A 156 -1.56 16.78 12.02
CA ARG A 156 -2.48 17.64 12.80
C ARG A 156 -3.86 17.07 13.04
N ASN A 157 -4.35 16.19 12.18
CA ASN A 157 -5.68 15.62 12.26
C ASN A 157 -5.75 14.60 13.40
N PRO A 158 -6.84 14.54 14.18
CA PRO A 158 -6.96 13.57 15.27
C PRO A 158 -6.81 12.12 14.80
N VAL A 159 -6.21 11.27 15.64
CA VAL A 159 -6.23 9.82 15.43
C VAL A 159 -7.67 9.33 15.32
N GLY A 160 -7.93 8.43 14.36
CA GLY A 160 -9.27 7.96 14.01
C GLY A 160 -9.98 8.80 12.95
N THR A 161 -9.43 9.96 12.55
CA THR A 161 -9.95 10.72 11.41
C THR A 161 -9.96 9.84 10.17
N SER A 162 -11.09 9.81 9.47
CA SER A 162 -11.26 9.00 8.26
C SER A 162 -11.95 9.78 7.16
N VAL A 163 -11.25 9.94 6.04
CA VAL A 163 -11.69 10.77 4.90
C VAL A 163 -11.38 10.07 3.57
N TRP A 164 -12.02 10.52 2.49
CA TRP A 164 -11.63 10.12 1.16
C TRP A 164 -10.40 10.89 0.71
N ASN A 165 -9.49 10.24 -0.02
CA ASN A 165 -8.35 10.92 -0.62
C ASN A 165 -8.84 12.04 -1.56
N PRO A 166 -8.20 13.23 -1.56
CA PRO A 166 -8.68 14.38 -2.31
C PRO A 166 -8.63 14.19 -3.84
N TYR A 167 -7.88 13.22 -4.35
CA TYR A 167 -7.84 12.86 -5.77
C TYR A 167 -8.86 11.78 -6.15
N THR A 168 -9.32 10.95 -5.21
CA THR A 168 -10.12 9.77 -5.53
C THR A 168 -11.04 9.31 -4.40
N ASP A 169 -12.25 8.89 -4.77
CA ASP A 169 -13.22 8.23 -3.88
C ASP A 169 -12.94 6.72 -3.70
N ARG A 170 -11.74 6.27 -4.08
CA ARG A 170 -11.32 4.84 -4.02
C ARG A 170 -10.34 4.52 -2.92
N VAL A 171 -9.72 5.53 -2.35
CA VAL A 171 -8.76 5.37 -1.27
C VAL A 171 -9.36 6.03 -0.05
N ARG A 172 -9.70 5.22 0.96
CA ARG A 172 -10.11 5.73 2.27
C ARG A 172 -8.86 5.93 3.11
N LEU A 173 -8.60 7.17 3.51
CA LEU A 173 -7.54 7.53 4.44
C LEU A 173 -8.03 7.32 5.87
N ILE A 174 -7.18 6.77 6.73
CA ILE A 174 -7.43 6.60 8.17
C ILE A 174 -6.18 7.02 8.94
N VAL A 175 -6.32 8.05 9.78
CA VAL A 175 -5.24 8.57 10.62
C VAL A 175 -5.02 7.62 11.80
N LEU A 176 -3.89 6.93 11.83
CA LEU A 176 -3.52 6.08 12.97
C LEU A 176 -2.54 6.75 13.93
N LYS A 177 -1.72 7.67 13.41
CA LYS A 177 -0.80 8.51 14.18
C LYS A 177 -0.91 9.94 13.72
N SER A 178 -0.65 10.87 14.64
CA SER A 178 -0.74 12.30 14.37
C SER A 178 0.29 13.08 15.16
N GLY A 179 0.89 14.08 14.51
CA GLY A 179 1.80 15.03 15.11
C GLY A 179 3.18 14.46 15.47
N PRO A 180 4.07 15.31 16.01
CA PRO A 180 5.47 14.96 16.23
C PRO A 180 5.73 14.21 17.54
N ALA A 181 4.74 14.04 18.42
CA ALA A 181 4.95 13.54 19.78
C ALA A 181 5.57 12.14 19.85
N GLN A 182 5.31 11.28 18.85
CA GLN A 182 5.88 9.94 18.73
C GLN A 182 6.94 9.83 17.61
N ALA A 183 7.37 10.95 17.02
CA ALA A 183 8.46 10.94 16.05
C ALA A 183 9.75 10.42 16.71
N GLY A 184 10.52 9.63 15.96
CA GLY A 184 11.70 8.92 16.43
C GLY A 184 11.41 7.64 17.21
N GLN A 185 10.14 7.30 17.47
CA GLN A 185 9.75 6.10 18.24
C GLN A 185 9.02 5.09 17.33
N TRP A 186 9.26 3.80 17.55
CA TRP A 186 8.47 2.76 16.92
C TRP A 186 7.07 2.70 17.51
N ALA A 187 6.06 2.78 16.63
CA ALA A 187 4.68 2.51 16.97
C ALA A 187 4.22 1.20 16.32
N ALA A 188 3.62 0.31 17.11
CA ALA A 188 2.96 -0.89 16.62
C ALA A 188 1.50 -0.61 16.31
N GLU A 189 1.00 -1.18 15.21
CA GLU A 189 -0.38 -1.07 14.75
C GLU A 189 -0.96 -2.46 14.53
N SER A 190 -2.27 -2.57 14.76
CA SER A 190 -3.07 -3.76 14.47
C SER A 190 -4.46 -3.30 14.04
N ARG A 191 -4.85 -3.62 12.80
CA ARG A 191 -6.10 -3.16 12.18
C ARG A 191 -6.89 -4.32 11.60
N ASP A 192 -8.19 -4.32 11.87
CA ASP A 192 -9.14 -5.20 11.20
C ASP A 192 -9.50 -4.58 9.84
N VAL A 193 -8.82 -5.04 8.79
CA VAL A 193 -8.94 -4.45 7.45
C VAL A 193 -10.28 -4.76 6.81
N GLU A 194 -10.93 -5.86 7.23
CA GLU A 194 -12.29 -6.19 6.81
C GLU A 194 -13.27 -5.16 7.39
N ALA A 195 -13.19 -4.88 8.70
CA ALA A 195 -14.03 -3.89 9.35
C ALA A 195 -13.80 -2.48 8.78
N ASP A 196 -12.54 -2.10 8.54
CA ASP A 196 -12.19 -0.80 7.95
C ASP A 196 -12.73 -0.68 6.51
N PHE A 197 -12.67 -1.75 5.70
CA PHE A 197 -13.31 -1.78 4.38
C PHE A 197 -14.83 -1.60 4.48
N ARG A 198 -15.47 -2.31 5.42
CA ARG A 198 -16.93 -2.21 5.61
C ARG A 198 -17.37 -0.83 6.05
N ALA A 199 -16.63 -0.19 6.95
CA ALA A 199 -16.91 1.18 7.36
C ALA A 199 -16.77 2.18 6.20
N ALA A 200 -15.79 1.97 5.32
CA ALA A 200 -15.52 2.88 4.21
C ALA A 200 -16.47 2.69 3.01
N PHE A 201 -16.70 1.45 2.60
CA PHE A 201 -17.38 1.11 1.35
C PHE A 201 -18.74 0.43 1.55
N GLY A 202 -19.15 0.11 2.78
CA GLY A 202 -20.35 -0.69 3.05
C GLY A 202 -21.67 -0.10 2.53
N ASP A 203 -21.73 1.22 2.31
CA ASP A 203 -22.90 1.87 1.71
C ASP A 203 -23.03 1.56 0.21
N SER A 204 -21.93 1.53 -0.52
CA SER A 204 -21.88 1.26 -1.95
C SER A 204 -21.60 -0.21 -2.30
N TRP A 205 -21.07 -0.98 -1.34
CA TRP A 205 -20.67 -2.38 -1.51
C TRP A 205 -21.42 -3.31 -0.54
N LYS A 206 -22.50 -3.92 -1.02
CA LYS A 206 -23.34 -4.84 -0.23
C LYS A 206 -22.94 -6.32 -0.32
N LYS A 207 -21.96 -6.66 -1.17
CA LYS A 207 -21.41 -8.02 -1.32
C LYS A 207 -20.42 -8.38 -0.19
N PRO A 208 -19.95 -9.63 -0.03
CA PRO A 208 -18.81 -9.96 0.83
C PRO A 208 -17.59 -9.07 0.57
N THR A 209 -16.75 -8.82 1.59
CA THR A 209 -15.54 -8.00 1.43
C THR A 209 -14.65 -8.64 0.36
N PRO A 210 -14.18 -7.90 -0.65
CA PRO A 210 -13.33 -8.46 -1.68
C PRO A 210 -12.00 -8.95 -1.10
N ARG A 211 -11.31 -9.80 -1.86
CA ARG A 211 -9.98 -10.31 -1.49
C ARG A 211 -9.01 -9.16 -1.31
N ILE A 212 -8.12 -9.28 -0.33
CA ILE A 212 -6.95 -8.41 -0.24
C ILE A 212 -6.04 -8.79 -1.41
N SER A 213 -5.78 -7.83 -2.30
CA SER A 213 -4.96 -8.00 -3.51
C SER A 213 -3.50 -7.54 -3.32
N GLY A 214 -3.22 -6.83 -2.23
CA GLY A 214 -1.88 -6.34 -1.97
C GLY A 214 -1.77 -5.44 -0.75
N VAL A 215 -0.52 -5.20 -0.35
CA VAL A 215 -0.13 -4.17 0.60
C VAL A 215 0.98 -3.31 0.00
N ALA A 216 1.07 -2.05 0.42
CA ALA A 216 2.20 -1.21 0.04
C ALA A 216 2.57 -0.24 1.16
N VAL A 217 3.83 0.20 1.19
CA VAL A 217 4.31 1.21 2.13
C VAL A 217 4.94 2.37 1.37
N SER A 218 4.84 3.58 1.92
CA SER A 218 5.41 4.78 1.31
C SER A 218 5.57 5.93 2.28
N ALA A 219 6.33 6.93 1.85
CA ALA A 219 6.39 8.27 2.42
C ALA A 219 6.53 9.25 1.24
N ASP A 220 5.56 10.12 1.06
CA ASP A 220 5.50 11.05 -0.07
C ASP A 220 5.76 12.46 0.42
N THR A 221 6.49 13.23 -0.38
CA THR A 221 6.83 14.64 -0.12
C THR A 221 6.84 15.51 -1.38
N ASP A 222 6.20 15.09 -2.47
CA ASP A 222 6.27 15.78 -3.76
C ASP A 222 5.42 17.05 -3.83
N GLN A 223 4.28 17.12 -3.13
CA GLN A 223 3.44 18.32 -3.16
C GLN A 223 3.94 19.43 -2.22
N THR A 224 4.38 19.08 -1.02
CA THR A 224 4.92 20.01 -0.01
C THR A 224 6.38 20.39 -0.27
N GLY A 225 7.09 19.55 -1.05
CA GLY A 225 8.53 19.66 -1.32
C GLY A 225 9.40 19.39 -0.10
N GLU A 226 8.83 18.84 0.98
CA GLU A 226 9.50 18.56 2.23
C GLU A 226 10.35 17.27 2.14
N SER A 227 10.87 16.84 3.30
CA SER A 227 11.59 15.58 3.41
C SER A 227 11.24 14.85 4.69
N VAL A 228 11.23 13.53 4.62
CA VAL A 228 10.99 12.65 5.76
C VAL A 228 11.72 11.33 5.54
N THR A 229 12.11 10.71 6.65
CA THR A 229 12.51 9.30 6.67
C THR A 229 11.51 8.51 7.47
N ALA A 230 10.94 7.49 6.86
CA ALA A 230 10.08 6.51 7.49
C ALA A 230 10.77 5.15 7.57
N TRP A 231 10.45 4.38 8.60
CA TRP A 231 10.86 3.00 8.73
C TRP A 231 9.64 2.12 8.93
N PHE A 232 9.63 0.96 8.29
CA PHE A 232 8.58 -0.05 8.38
C PHE A 232 9.19 -1.38 8.80
N GLY A 233 8.66 -1.96 9.87
CA GLY A 233 8.92 -3.36 10.21
C GLY A 233 8.13 -4.31 9.32
N ASP A 234 8.26 -5.61 9.55
CA ASP A 234 7.45 -6.59 8.83
C ASP A 234 5.95 -6.31 8.97
N LEU A 235 5.22 -6.46 7.86
CA LEU A 235 3.76 -6.51 7.84
C LEU A 235 3.31 -7.98 7.88
N ARG A 236 2.24 -8.26 8.62
CA ARG A 236 1.67 -9.61 8.77
C ARG A 236 0.15 -9.56 8.71
N LEU A 237 -0.43 -10.54 8.04
CA LEU A 237 -1.87 -10.81 8.11
C LEU A 237 -2.12 -11.98 9.06
N GLU A 238 -2.96 -11.75 10.05
CA GLU A 238 -3.25 -12.66 11.15
C GLU A 238 -4.74 -12.99 11.20
N ALA A 239 -5.07 -14.19 11.71
CA ALA A 239 -6.45 -14.55 12.02
C ALA A 239 -6.97 -13.69 13.19
N ARG A 240 -8.29 -13.49 13.25
CA ARG A 240 -8.95 -12.88 14.41
C ARG A 240 -8.76 -13.83 15.60
N ARG A 241 -8.17 -13.34 16.69
CA ARG A 241 -7.97 -14.11 17.93
C ARG A 241 -9.29 -14.30 18.68
#